data_AF-A0A0F9RRV5-F1
#
_entry.id   AF-A0A0F9RRV5-F1
#
_cell.length_a   1.000
_cell.length_b   1.000
_cell.length_c   1.000
_cell.angle_alpha   90.00
_cell.angle_beta   90.00
_cell.angle_gamma   90.00
#
_symmetry.space_group_name_H-M   'P 1'
#
loop_
_entity.id
_entity.type
_entity.pdbx_description
1 polymer ?
#
loop_
_entity_poly.entity_id
_entity_poly.type
_entity_poly.pdbx_seq_one_letter_code
_entity_poly.pdbx_strand_id
1 'polypeptide(L)'
;MAIAVVDNSSPTSGNLNDVAWDAYNATVAALLTEHDSAGAHNLTAYVTKALFDANTILYTTTDDTPVALTVAASRIIGRASSGAIAALTAAQVLTLIGVESGATADQTEADILTLLGLTSGEVDQVGNLGATTVSATQWGYVGAMTKDPIGGDATAGRIVRTSYITIANGSNASTLKCTLVSRWNGDAIAETDNVAKGATTGSFTLDAAGTHLRVEAAGLTGNVLYTLANIIHNASNTSISTWTEADANDIEIQLKLITTGTAQDMTVLVDTGIILLDILYITDA
;
A
#
# COMPACT_ATOMS: atom_id res chain seq x y z
N MET A 1 -26.16 11.23 144.81
CA MET A 1 -25.36 10.15 144.19
C MET A 1 -25.39 10.43 142.68
N ALA A 2 -24.40 11.17 142.19
CA ALA A 2 -24.36 11.71 140.84
C ALA A 2 -23.38 10.88 139.99
N ILE A 3 -23.88 10.29 138.91
CA ILE A 3 -23.10 9.59 137.90
C ILE A 3 -22.50 10.66 136.99
N ALA A 4 -21.17 10.81 137.03
CA ALA A 4 -20.44 11.67 136.12
C ALA A 4 -20.40 11.01 134.74
N VAL A 5 -21.02 11.66 133.76
CA VAL A 5 -20.87 11.35 132.33
C VAL A 5 -19.45 11.74 131.95
N VAL A 6 -18.63 10.76 131.59
CA VAL A 6 -17.32 10.99 130.96
C VAL A 6 -17.59 11.43 129.52
N ASP A 7 -17.44 12.73 129.28
CA ASP A 7 -17.41 13.34 127.96
C ASP A 7 -16.13 12.88 127.23
N ASN A 8 -16.30 12.10 126.17
CA ASN A 8 -15.22 11.61 125.31
C ASN A 8 -14.96 12.55 124.13
N SER A 9 -14.86 13.86 124.39
CA SER A 9 -14.44 14.86 123.41
C SER A 9 -13.05 15.42 123.78
N SER A 10 -12.02 14.57 123.74
CA SER A 10 -10.63 15.04 123.79
C SER A 10 -10.10 15.33 122.38
N PRO A 11 -9.51 16.51 122.14
CA PRO A 11 -9.06 16.98 120.83
C PRO A 11 -7.64 16.52 120.45
N THR A 12 -7.39 16.42 119.15
CA THR A 12 -6.12 16.77 118.46
C THR A 12 -4.80 16.21 119.01
N SER A 13 -4.67 14.89 119.18
CA SER A 13 -3.34 14.26 119.07
C SER A 13 -3.18 13.74 117.64
N GLY A 14 -2.49 14.51 116.80
CA GLY A 14 -2.09 14.09 115.46
C GLY A 14 -1.28 12.80 115.54
N ASN A 15 -1.95 11.68 115.34
CA ASN A 15 -1.31 10.40 115.17
C ASN A 15 -0.52 10.53 113.87
N LEU A 16 0.79 10.24 113.87
CA LEU A 16 1.58 10.24 112.63
C LEU A 16 0.96 9.33 111.56
N ASN A 17 0.13 8.37 111.99
CA ASN A 17 -0.72 7.55 111.13
C ASN A 17 -1.84 8.32 110.40
N ASP A 18 -2.42 9.38 110.98
CA ASP A 18 -3.46 10.20 110.32
C ASP A 18 -2.85 11.11 109.25
N VAL A 19 -1.69 11.73 109.52
CA VAL A 19 -1.00 12.56 108.52
C VAL A 19 -0.50 11.71 107.35
N ALA A 20 -0.03 10.49 107.62
CA ALA A 20 0.35 9.53 106.59
C ALA A 20 -0.86 9.02 105.78
N TRP A 21 -2.01 8.85 106.43
CA TRP A 21 -3.25 8.45 105.78
C TRP A 21 -3.83 9.56 104.90
N ASP A 22 -3.81 10.81 105.35
CA ASP A 22 -4.24 11.97 104.57
C ASP A 22 -3.35 12.20 103.35
N ALA A 23 -2.02 12.06 103.50
CA ALA A 23 -1.08 12.15 102.38
C ALA A 23 -1.27 11.00 101.37
N TYR A 24 -1.51 9.77 101.87
CA TYR A 24 -1.84 8.63 101.04
C TYR A 24 -3.14 8.87 100.26
N ASN A 25 -4.22 9.32 100.93
CA ASN A 25 -5.50 9.60 100.30
C ASN A 25 -5.41 10.75 99.29
N ALA A 26 -4.63 11.79 99.57
CA ALA A 26 -4.39 12.88 98.62
C ALA A 26 -3.63 12.38 97.36
N THR A 27 -2.65 11.51 97.55
CA THR A 27 -1.89 10.91 96.43
C THR A 27 -2.77 9.97 95.60
N VAL A 28 -3.59 9.15 96.28
CA VAL A 28 -4.58 8.27 95.64
C VAL A 28 -5.62 9.08 94.87
N ALA A 29 -6.15 10.17 95.45
CA ALA A 29 -7.10 11.05 94.78
C ALA A 29 -6.48 11.75 93.55
N ALA A 30 -5.22 12.18 93.62
CA ALA A 30 -4.50 12.73 92.47
C ALA A 30 -4.30 11.68 91.37
N LEU A 31 -3.88 10.46 91.73
CA LEU A 31 -3.75 9.33 90.80
C LEU A 31 -5.07 8.94 90.15
N LEU A 32 -6.17 8.92 90.89
CA LEU A 32 -7.51 8.67 90.35
C LEU A 32 -7.94 9.78 89.38
N THR A 33 -7.62 11.04 89.70
CA THR A 33 -7.93 12.18 88.82
C THR A 33 -7.11 12.13 87.53
N GLU A 34 -5.82 11.78 87.61
CA GLU A 34 -4.97 11.58 86.43
C GLU A 34 -5.43 10.37 85.60
N HIS A 35 -5.85 9.29 86.23
CA HIS A 35 -6.39 8.11 85.53
C HIS A 35 -7.73 8.40 84.84
N ASP A 36 -8.64 9.17 85.47
CA ASP A 36 -9.89 9.62 84.82
C ASP A 36 -9.61 10.61 83.67
N SER A 37 -8.57 11.43 83.79
CA SER A 37 -8.17 12.37 82.74
C SER A 37 -7.41 11.69 81.59
N ALA A 38 -6.65 10.62 81.86
CA ALA A 38 -5.96 9.80 80.87
C ALA A 38 -6.89 8.74 80.24
N GLY A 39 -7.97 8.37 80.93
CA GLY A 39 -9.00 7.41 80.51
C GLY A 39 -10.15 8.03 79.71
N ALA A 40 -10.26 9.36 79.66
CA ALA A 40 -10.98 10.05 78.60
C ALA A 40 -10.18 9.94 77.29
N HIS A 41 -10.07 8.72 76.77
CA HIS A 41 -9.61 8.47 75.41
C HIS A 41 -10.29 9.49 74.53
N ASN A 42 -9.53 10.33 73.83
CA ASN A 42 -10.10 11.32 72.95
C ASN A 42 -10.89 10.57 71.87
N LEU A 43 -12.19 10.37 72.09
CA LEU A 43 -13.07 9.59 71.22
C LEU A 43 -13.16 10.22 69.83
N THR A 44 -12.77 11.49 69.68
CA THR A 44 -12.63 12.16 68.38
C THR A 44 -11.51 11.59 67.52
N ALA A 45 -10.54 10.87 68.12
CA ALA A 45 -9.48 10.16 67.40
C ALA A 45 -9.89 8.76 66.93
N TYR A 46 -11.07 8.26 67.33
CA TYR A 46 -11.55 6.93 66.98
C TYR A 46 -12.70 7.01 65.98
N VAL A 47 -12.66 6.14 64.99
CA VAL A 47 -13.78 5.93 64.09
C VAL A 47 -14.81 5.02 64.78
N THR A 48 -16.04 5.48 64.92
CA THR A 48 -17.11 4.66 65.51
C THR A 48 -17.51 3.54 64.56
N LYS A 49 -17.84 2.36 65.11
CA LYS A 49 -18.34 1.21 64.32
C LYS A 49 -19.58 1.57 63.50
N ALA A 50 -20.41 2.49 63.99
CA ALA A 50 -21.61 2.96 63.32
C ALA A 50 -21.33 3.69 61.99
N LEU A 51 -20.09 4.14 61.75
CA LEU A 51 -19.68 4.75 60.49
C LEU A 51 -19.35 3.71 59.40
N PHE A 52 -19.25 2.42 59.77
CA PHE A 52 -19.02 1.33 58.84
C PHE A 52 -20.32 0.59 58.52
N ASP A 53 -20.80 0.78 57.29
CA ASP A 53 -21.88 -0.01 56.70
C ASP A 53 -21.38 -0.91 55.56
N ALA A 54 -22.26 -1.77 55.03
CA ALA A 54 -21.96 -2.57 53.84
C ALA A 54 -21.57 -1.68 52.65
N ASN A 55 -20.53 -2.07 51.90
CA ASN A 55 -20.03 -1.36 50.71
C ASN A 55 -19.67 0.11 50.97
N THR A 56 -19.18 0.44 52.17
CA THR A 56 -18.78 1.81 52.54
C THR A 56 -17.26 1.89 52.73
N ILE A 57 -16.67 3.00 52.29
CA ILE A 57 -15.29 3.38 52.63
C ILE A 57 -15.30 4.66 53.46
N LEU A 58 -14.23 4.89 54.21
CA LEU A 58 -14.01 6.16 54.89
C LEU A 58 -13.05 7.01 54.09
N TYR A 59 -13.39 8.28 53.97
CA TYR A 59 -12.54 9.27 53.33
C TYR A 59 -12.58 10.56 54.14
N THR A 60 -11.53 11.35 54.02
CA THR A 60 -11.48 12.71 54.55
C THR A 60 -11.38 13.68 53.38
N THR A 61 -11.88 14.90 53.58
CA THR A 61 -11.73 15.97 52.58
C THR A 61 -10.79 17.05 53.10
N THR A 62 -11.30 18.08 53.76
CA THR A 62 -10.49 19.25 54.16
C THR A 62 -10.20 19.35 55.65
N ASP A 63 -10.91 18.62 56.50
CA ASP A 63 -10.92 18.80 57.96
C ASP A 63 -10.55 17.53 58.76
N ASP A 64 -9.81 16.60 58.13
CA ASP A 64 -9.35 15.32 58.69
C ASP A 64 -10.43 14.45 59.37
N THR A 65 -11.71 14.84 59.26
CA THR A 65 -12.83 14.16 59.89
C THR A 65 -13.31 13.05 58.96
N PRO A 66 -13.19 11.77 59.36
CA PRO A 66 -13.59 10.66 58.49
C PRO A 66 -15.10 10.70 58.23
N VAL A 67 -15.48 10.62 56.95
CA VAL A 67 -16.87 10.52 56.50
C VAL A 67 -17.04 9.20 55.75
N ALA A 68 -18.19 8.55 55.96
CA ALA A 68 -18.61 7.38 55.20
C ALA A 68 -19.03 7.75 53.78
N LEU A 69 -18.43 7.09 52.78
CA LEU A 69 -18.90 7.08 51.39
C LEU A 69 -19.44 5.70 51.03
N THR A 70 -20.75 5.62 50.84
CA THR A 70 -21.39 4.41 50.31
C THR A 70 -21.11 4.25 48.82
N VAL A 71 -20.59 3.10 48.42
CA VAL A 71 -20.32 2.74 47.03
C VAL A 71 -21.47 1.89 46.52
N ALA A 72 -22.38 2.52 45.78
CA ALA A 72 -23.46 1.80 45.11
C ALA A 72 -22.92 0.80 44.08
N ALA A 73 -23.73 -0.18 43.68
CA ALA A 73 -23.37 -1.13 42.63
C ALA A 73 -22.98 -0.41 41.32
N SER A 74 -22.01 -0.97 40.59
CA SER A 74 -21.48 -0.43 39.33
C SER A 74 -20.92 0.99 39.44
N ARG A 75 -20.28 1.30 40.57
CA ARG A 75 -19.54 2.54 40.81
C ARG A 75 -18.07 2.25 41.09
N ILE A 76 -17.22 3.23 40.82
CA ILE A 76 -15.81 3.21 41.18
C ILE A 76 -15.53 4.43 42.06
N ILE A 77 -14.74 4.26 43.11
CA ILE A 77 -14.29 5.38 43.95
C ILE A 77 -13.26 6.19 43.16
N GLY A 78 -13.49 7.50 43.05
CA GLY A 78 -12.54 8.40 42.41
C GLY A 78 -12.83 9.85 42.73
N ARG A 79 -12.00 10.73 42.20
CA ARG A 79 -12.22 12.18 42.26
C ARG A 79 -12.32 12.69 40.83
N ALA A 80 -13.40 13.39 40.50
CA ALA A 80 -13.49 14.06 39.21
C ALA A 80 -12.44 15.20 39.12
N SER A 81 -12.34 15.84 37.95
CA SER A 81 -11.42 16.98 37.75
C SER A 81 -11.68 18.13 38.73
N SER A 82 -12.87 18.20 39.33
CA SER A 82 -13.21 19.05 40.47
C SER A 82 -14.03 18.27 41.51
N GLY A 83 -14.06 18.76 42.74
CA GLY A 83 -14.88 18.20 43.82
C GLY A 83 -14.16 17.21 44.76
N ALA A 84 -14.92 16.61 45.66
CA ALA A 84 -14.46 15.65 46.65
C ALA A 84 -14.35 14.22 46.08
N ILE A 85 -13.78 13.30 46.86
CA ILE A 85 -13.80 11.86 46.57
C ILE A 85 -15.27 11.40 46.56
N ALA A 86 -15.67 10.67 45.53
CA ALA A 86 -17.04 10.23 45.32
C ALA A 86 -17.11 8.85 44.64
N ALA A 87 -18.30 8.23 44.67
CA ALA A 87 -18.60 7.01 43.93
C ALA A 87 -19.04 7.34 42.49
N LEU A 88 -18.06 7.40 41.58
CA LEU A 88 -18.24 7.84 40.19
C LEU A 88 -19.10 6.87 39.38
N THR A 89 -19.98 7.44 38.54
CA THR A 89 -20.68 6.68 37.48
C THR A 89 -19.71 6.28 36.38
N ALA A 90 -20.10 5.29 35.55
CA ALA A 90 -19.40 5.00 34.31
C ALA A 90 -19.24 6.25 33.42
N ALA A 91 -20.28 7.07 33.27
CA ALA A 91 -20.23 8.29 32.46
C ALA A 91 -19.20 9.32 32.98
N GLN A 92 -19.10 9.48 34.31
CA GLN A 92 -18.10 10.36 34.93
C GLN A 92 -16.68 9.83 34.71
N VAL A 93 -16.48 8.51 34.81
CA VAL A 93 -15.18 7.89 34.53
C VAL A 93 -14.79 8.07 33.06
N LEU A 94 -15.71 7.81 32.12
CA LEU A 94 -15.49 7.99 30.68
C LEU A 94 -15.12 9.44 30.34
N THR A 95 -15.84 10.41 30.94
CA THR A 95 -15.52 11.84 30.81
C THR A 95 -14.12 12.15 31.32
N LEU A 96 -13.71 11.56 32.45
CA LEU A 96 -12.38 11.79 33.05
C LEU A 96 -11.24 11.27 32.17
N ILE A 97 -11.43 10.15 31.48
CA ILE A 97 -10.42 9.55 30.60
C ILE A 97 -10.53 10.02 29.14
N GLY A 98 -11.43 10.96 28.84
CA GLY A 98 -11.63 11.49 27.48
C GLY A 98 -12.22 10.48 26.50
N VAL A 99 -12.96 9.49 26.99
CA VAL A 99 -13.62 8.49 26.15
C VAL A 99 -15.09 8.87 25.98
N GLU A 100 -15.56 8.95 24.74
CA GLU A 100 -16.95 9.25 24.44
C GLU A 100 -17.90 8.12 24.86
N SER A 101 -19.14 8.46 25.21
CA SER A 101 -20.14 7.46 25.57
C SER A 101 -20.44 6.55 24.37
N GLY A 102 -20.18 5.25 24.51
CA GLY A 102 -20.38 4.28 23.44
C GLY A 102 -19.17 4.05 22.55
N ALA A 103 -18.02 4.66 22.85
CA ALA A 103 -16.76 4.32 22.17
C ALA A 103 -16.46 2.82 22.33
N THR A 104 -16.24 2.14 21.21
CA THR A 104 -15.79 0.76 21.16
C THR A 104 -14.27 0.72 21.07
N ALA A 105 -13.65 -0.32 21.64
CA ALA A 105 -12.21 -0.54 21.48
C ALA A 105 -11.84 -0.94 20.04
N ASP A 106 -12.80 -1.51 19.30
CA ASP A 106 -12.62 -1.90 17.92
C ASP A 106 -13.04 -0.76 16.98
N GLN A 107 -12.09 -0.31 16.16
CA GLN A 107 -12.40 0.35 14.89
C GLN A 107 -12.79 -0.75 13.92
N THR A 108 -13.98 -0.67 13.32
CA THR A 108 -14.36 -1.65 12.30
C THR A 108 -13.50 -1.45 11.05
N GLU A 109 -13.36 -2.50 10.23
CA GLU A 109 -12.72 -2.37 8.92
C GLU A 109 -13.34 -1.21 8.11
N ALA A 110 -14.68 -1.05 8.17
CA ALA A 110 -15.39 0.02 7.49
C ALA A 110 -14.99 1.43 7.97
N ASP A 111 -14.72 1.62 9.27
CA ASP A 111 -14.27 2.90 9.81
C ASP A 111 -12.85 3.24 9.33
N ILE A 112 -11.97 2.23 9.27
CA ILE A 112 -10.61 2.37 8.76
C ILE A 112 -10.63 2.72 7.27
N LEU A 113 -11.47 2.04 6.47
CA LEU A 113 -11.64 2.33 5.04
C LEU A 113 -12.14 3.76 4.81
N THR A 114 -13.12 4.19 5.61
CA THR A 114 -13.68 5.55 5.53
C THR A 114 -12.63 6.60 5.86
N LEU A 115 -11.79 6.37 6.88
CA LEU A 115 -10.71 7.27 7.27
C LEU A 115 -9.64 7.40 6.18
N LEU A 116 -9.33 6.30 5.49
CA LEU A 116 -8.33 6.26 4.42
C LEU A 116 -8.88 6.74 3.06
N GLY A 117 -10.20 6.96 2.95
CA GLY A 117 -10.85 7.33 1.70
C GLY A 117 -10.84 6.21 0.65
N LEU A 118 -10.73 4.95 1.10
CA LEU A 118 -10.69 3.78 0.24
C LEU A 118 -12.05 3.11 0.18
N THR A 119 -12.42 2.66 -1.01
CA THR A 119 -13.55 1.74 -1.22
C THR A 119 -13.11 0.30 -0.95
N SER A 120 -14.05 -0.59 -0.63
CA SER A 120 -13.76 -2.02 -0.48
C SER A 120 -13.15 -2.63 -1.74
N GLY A 121 -13.57 -2.16 -2.92
CA GLY A 121 -13.02 -2.61 -4.20
C GLY A 121 -11.55 -2.21 -4.42
N GLU A 122 -11.12 -1.05 -3.92
CA GLU A 122 -9.70 -0.64 -3.98
C GLU A 122 -8.84 -1.48 -3.03
N VAL A 123 -9.36 -1.84 -1.85
CA VAL A 123 -8.65 -2.75 -0.93
C VAL A 123 -8.59 -4.17 -1.49
N ASP A 124 -9.65 -4.65 -2.13
CA ASP A 124 -9.62 -5.90 -2.87
C ASP A 124 -8.55 -5.85 -3.97
N GLN A 125 -8.43 -4.75 -4.71
CA GLN A 125 -7.37 -4.58 -5.72
C GLN A 125 -5.96 -4.62 -5.11
N VAL A 126 -5.74 -3.98 -3.95
CA VAL A 126 -4.47 -4.02 -3.22
C VAL A 126 -4.17 -5.42 -2.65
N GLY A 127 -5.18 -6.13 -2.14
CA GLY A 127 -5.03 -7.53 -1.73
C GLY A 127 -4.72 -8.46 -2.91
N ASN A 128 -5.36 -8.21 -4.05
CA ASN A 128 -5.18 -8.96 -5.28
C ASN A 128 -3.82 -8.71 -5.96
N LEU A 129 -3.15 -7.59 -5.65
CA LEU A 129 -1.75 -7.34 -6.03
C LEU A 129 -0.78 -8.36 -5.42
N GLY A 130 -1.15 -9.00 -4.30
CA GLY A 130 -0.37 -10.09 -3.68
C GLY A 130 -0.91 -11.51 -3.92
N ALA A 131 -2.19 -11.65 -4.28
CA ALA A 131 -2.87 -12.95 -4.32
C ALA A 131 -2.98 -13.59 -5.72
N THR A 132 -3.18 -12.81 -6.80
CA THR A 132 -3.40 -13.37 -8.16
C THR A 132 -3.07 -12.43 -9.34
N THR A 133 -2.48 -11.25 -9.13
CA THR A 133 -2.26 -10.28 -10.23
C THR A 133 -0.78 -10.14 -10.52
N VAL A 134 -0.35 -10.71 -11.66
CA VAL A 134 1.02 -10.61 -12.19
C VAL A 134 2.05 -11.22 -11.22
N SER A 135 2.39 -12.49 -11.40
CA SER A 135 3.48 -13.14 -10.63
C SER A 135 4.76 -12.30 -10.67
N ALA A 136 5.68 -12.46 -9.71
CA ALA A 136 6.98 -11.79 -9.76
C ALA A 136 7.69 -11.99 -11.12
N THR A 137 7.47 -13.15 -11.75
CA THR A 137 7.90 -13.44 -13.12
C THR A 137 7.17 -12.59 -14.17
N GLN A 138 5.85 -12.43 -14.06
CA GLN A 138 5.08 -11.55 -14.94
C GLN A 138 5.40 -10.06 -14.72
N TRP A 139 5.78 -9.64 -13.51
CA TRP A 139 6.30 -8.29 -13.25
C TRP A 139 7.70 -8.13 -13.83
N GLY A 140 8.50 -9.20 -13.78
CA GLY A 140 9.73 -9.31 -14.56
C GLY A 140 9.45 -9.11 -16.05
N TYR A 141 8.40 -9.72 -16.59
CA TYR A 141 8.03 -9.55 -18.00
C TYR A 141 7.48 -8.15 -18.30
N VAL A 142 6.64 -7.56 -17.48
CA VAL A 142 6.11 -6.19 -17.71
C VAL A 142 7.20 -5.13 -17.49
N GLY A 143 8.07 -5.31 -16.50
CA GLY A 143 9.21 -4.43 -16.23
C GLY A 143 10.36 -4.60 -17.23
N ALA A 144 10.52 -5.80 -17.80
CA ALA A 144 11.47 -6.10 -18.88
C ALA A 144 10.85 -6.01 -20.28
N MET A 145 9.57 -5.68 -20.40
CA MET A 145 8.97 -5.21 -21.66
C MET A 145 9.54 -3.82 -21.92
N THR A 146 10.80 -3.78 -22.33
CA THR A 146 11.35 -2.68 -23.10
C THR A 146 10.62 -2.68 -24.44
N LYS A 147 9.46 -2.03 -24.41
CA LYS A 147 8.71 -1.39 -25.48
C LYS A 147 8.00 -2.22 -26.55
N ASP A 148 8.32 -3.49 -26.81
CA ASP A 148 7.63 -4.21 -27.90
C ASP A 148 6.90 -5.51 -27.45
N PRO A 149 5.55 -5.57 -27.58
CA PRO A 149 4.74 -6.71 -27.16
C PRO A 149 4.82 -7.94 -28.09
N ILE A 150 5.61 -7.87 -29.15
CA ILE A 150 5.99 -9.07 -29.91
C ILE A 150 7.24 -9.64 -29.23
N GLY A 151 7.04 -10.61 -28.35
CA GLY A 151 8.15 -11.44 -27.87
C GLY A 151 8.74 -12.18 -29.06
N GLY A 152 9.98 -11.84 -29.44
CA GLY A 152 10.79 -12.69 -30.29
C GLY A 152 10.93 -14.09 -29.67
N ASP A 153 11.38 -15.07 -30.45
CA ASP A 153 11.89 -16.28 -29.83
C ASP A 153 13.02 -15.91 -28.83
N ALA A 154 13.35 -16.80 -27.89
CA ALA A 154 14.32 -16.49 -26.83
C ALA A 154 15.75 -16.18 -27.35
N THR A 155 15.96 -16.11 -28.67
CA THR A 155 17.20 -15.66 -29.29
C THR A 155 17.31 -14.14 -29.17
N ALA A 156 18.23 -13.69 -28.33
CA ALA A 156 18.52 -12.27 -28.17
C ALA A 156 18.81 -11.61 -29.53
N GLY A 157 18.19 -10.46 -29.77
CA GLY A 157 18.47 -9.62 -30.92
C GLY A 157 17.62 -9.86 -32.16
N ARG A 158 16.77 -10.89 -32.20
CA ARG A 158 15.82 -11.06 -33.31
C ARG A 158 14.71 -10.04 -33.24
N ILE A 159 14.46 -9.33 -34.35
CA ILE A 159 13.44 -8.28 -34.42
C ILE A 159 12.48 -8.59 -35.57
N VAL A 160 11.18 -8.62 -35.27
CA VAL A 160 10.12 -8.65 -36.27
C VAL A 160 9.92 -7.24 -36.81
N ARG A 161 9.93 -7.10 -38.14
CA ARG A 161 9.92 -5.81 -38.82
C ARG A 161 8.87 -5.75 -39.92
N THR A 162 8.30 -4.56 -40.17
CA THR A 162 7.45 -4.32 -41.35
C THR A 162 7.92 -3.11 -42.15
N SER A 163 7.86 -3.21 -43.47
CA SER A 163 8.26 -2.14 -44.40
C SER A 163 7.40 -2.14 -45.66
N TYR A 164 7.23 -0.97 -46.30
CA TYR A 164 6.61 -0.83 -47.62
C TYR A 164 7.66 -0.66 -48.67
N ILE A 165 7.50 -1.38 -49.78
CA ILE A 165 8.19 -1.04 -51.02
C ILE A 165 7.17 -0.58 -52.07
N THR A 166 7.40 0.60 -52.61
CA THR A 166 6.73 1.08 -53.82
C THR A 166 7.63 0.81 -55.00
N ILE A 167 7.12 0.10 -56.00
CA ILE A 167 7.77 -0.14 -57.29
C ILE A 167 6.98 0.63 -58.34
N ALA A 168 7.61 1.62 -58.96
CA ALA A 168 7.00 2.48 -59.97
C ALA A 168 7.88 2.50 -61.23
N ASN A 169 7.34 3.07 -62.32
CA ASN A 169 8.14 3.28 -63.52
C ASN A 169 9.34 4.19 -63.20
N GLY A 170 10.52 3.77 -63.64
CA GLY A 170 11.74 4.55 -63.48
C GLY A 170 11.83 5.69 -64.48
N SER A 171 12.98 6.33 -64.52
CA SER A 171 13.22 7.46 -65.45
C SER A 171 13.28 7.03 -66.93
N ASN A 172 13.56 5.74 -67.18
CA ASN A 172 13.65 5.13 -68.51
C ASN A 172 12.87 3.80 -68.55
N ALA A 173 12.50 3.33 -69.75
CA ALA A 173 11.72 2.11 -70.00
C ALA A 173 12.38 0.78 -69.54
N SER A 174 13.57 0.82 -68.97
CA SER A 174 14.27 -0.35 -68.41
C SER A 174 14.79 -0.10 -67.00
N THR A 175 14.15 0.83 -66.30
CA THR A 175 14.46 1.19 -64.91
C THR A 175 13.20 1.10 -64.06
N LEU A 176 13.35 0.71 -62.80
CA LEU A 176 12.32 0.81 -61.78
C LEU A 176 12.67 1.95 -60.84
N LYS A 177 11.67 2.72 -60.42
CA LYS A 177 11.80 3.59 -59.25
C LYS A 177 11.33 2.81 -58.02
N CYS A 178 12.24 2.51 -57.12
CA CYS A 178 11.97 1.77 -55.89
C CYS A 178 12.02 2.72 -54.69
N THR A 179 11.02 2.67 -53.82
CA THR A 179 11.00 3.44 -52.57
C THR A 179 10.70 2.50 -51.41
N LEU A 180 11.62 2.36 -50.46
CA LEU A 180 11.49 1.54 -49.26
C LEU A 180 11.27 2.42 -48.03
N VAL A 181 10.20 2.17 -47.28
CA VAL A 181 9.86 2.92 -46.06
C VAL A 181 9.52 1.95 -44.93
N SER A 182 10.18 2.11 -43.78
CA SER A 182 9.82 1.33 -42.59
C SER A 182 8.47 1.76 -41.99
N ARG A 183 7.67 0.81 -41.48
CA ARG A 183 6.49 1.09 -40.64
C ARG A 183 6.63 0.64 -39.20
N TRP A 184 7.28 -0.49 -38.97
CA TRP A 184 7.41 -1.04 -37.64
C TRP A 184 8.77 -1.74 -37.49
N ASN A 185 9.82 -0.97 -37.20
CA ASN A 185 11.12 -1.50 -36.79
C ASN A 185 11.95 -0.56 -35.89
N GLY A 186 11.48 0.65 -35.59
CA GLY A 186 12.25 1.66 -34.84
C GLY A 186 13.34 2.39 -35.64
N ASP A 187 13.65 1.93 -36.85
CA ASP A 187 14.66 2.49 -37.75
C ASP A 187 14.06 3.52 -38.71
N ALA A 188 14.84 4.57 -39.01
CA ALA A 188 14.46 5.63 -39.96
C ALA A 188 14.90 5.29 -41.39
N ILE A 189 14.34 4.23 -41.97
CA ILE A 189 14.63 3.82 -43.36
C ILE A 189 13.65 4.52 -44.30
N ALA A 190 14.17 5.31 -45.23
CA ALA A 190 13.40 6.01 -46.27
C ALA A 190 14.27 6.16 -47.53
N GLU A 191 14.59 5.03 -48.17
CA GLU A 191 15.45 5.00 -49.36
C GLU A 191 14.62 5.08 -50.63
N THR A 192 15.15 5.73 -51.67
CA THR A 192 14.49 5.84 -52.98
C THR A 192 15.52 5.92 -54.08
N ASP A 193 15.46 5.00 -55.04
CA ASP A 193 16.42 4.92 -56.13
C ASP A 193 15.75 4.54 -57.46
N ASN A 194 16.47 4.82 -58.56
CA ASN A 194 16.12 4.34 -59.89
C ASN A 194 17.10 3.23 -60.29
N VAL A 195 16.64 1.98 -60.27
CA VAL A 195 17.48 0.81 -60.58
C VAL A 195 17.24 0.33 -62.01
N ALA A 196 18.32 0.20 -62.80
CA ALA A 196 18.26 -0.36 -64.15
C ALA A 196 18.35 -1.88 -64.12
N LYS A 197 17.84 -2.56 -65.16
CA LYS A 197 18.04 -4.02 -65.32
C LYS A 197 19.52 -4.37 -65.38
N GLY A 198 19.89 -5.43 -64.66
CA GLY A 198 21.26 -5.91 -64.55
C GLY A 198 22.18 -4.97 -63.78
N ALA A 199 21.62 -4.09 -62.94
CA ALA A 199 22.38 -3.09 -62.19
C ALA A 199 21.95 -3.03 -60.73
N THR A 200 22.86 -2.50 -59.92
CA THR A 200 22.65 -2.14 -58.51
C THR A 200 22.67 -0.62 -58.41
N THR A 201 21.71 -0.03 -57.69
CA THR A 201 21.67 1.41 -57.42
C THR A 201 21.12 1.63 -56.02
N GLY A 202 21.91 2.28 -55.16
CA GLY A 202 21.63 2.34 -53.74
C GLY A 202 21.54 0.94 -53.16
N SER A 203 20.45 0.66 -52.47
CA SER A 203 20.17 -0.63 -51.84
C SER A 203 19.24 -1.52 -52.67
N PHE A 204 19.16 -1.28 -53.98
CA PHE A 204 18.31 -2.06 -54.87
C PHE A 204 19.13 -2.65 -56.01
N THR A 205 18.94 -3.94 -56.26
CA THR A 205 19.48 -4.64 -57.43
C THR A 205 18.35 -5.23 -58.24
N LEU A 206 18.32 -4.97 -59.54
CA LEU A 206 17.38 -5.58 -60.47
C LEU A 206 18.16 -6.49 -61.42
N ASP A 207 17.75 -7.75 -61.53
CA ASP A 207 18.42 -8.68 -62.45
C ASP A 207 18.29 -8.24 -63.92
N ALA A 208 19.08 -8.85 -64.81
CA ALA A 208 19.08 -8.49 -66.23
C ALA A 208 17.73 -8.76 -66.92
N ALA A 209 16.94 -9.70 -66.40
CA ALA A 209 15.61 -10.02 -66.92
C ALA A 209 14.52 -9.06 -66.43
N GLY A 210 14.76 -8.30 -65.35
CA GLY A 210 13.76 -7.49 -64.65
C GLY A 210 12.82 -8.31 -63.76
N THR A 211 13.15 -9.57 -63.49
CA THR A 211 12.28 -10.54 -62.81
C THR A 211 12.56 -10.71 -61.31
N HIS A 212 13.73 -10.29 -60.84
CA HIS A 212 14.11 -10.33 -59.43
C HIS A 212 14.57 -8.95 -58.99
N LEU A 213 13.86 -8.37 -58.03
CA LEU A 213 14.26 -7.15 -57.33
C LEU A 213 14.78 -7.56 -55.96
N ARG A 214 16.05 -7.26 -55.72
CA ARG A 214 16.71 -7.48 -54.45
C ARG A 214 16.78 -6.17 -53.68
N VAL A 215 16.38 -6.21 -52.43
CA VAL A 215 16.57 -5.14 -51.45
C VAL A 215 17.82 -5.51 -50.67
N GLU A 216 18.94 -4.88 -51.01
CA GLU A 216 20.27 -5.20 -50.50
C GLU A 216 20.57 -4.50 -49.20
N ALA A 217 20.71 -5.23 -48.09
CA ALA A 217 21.07 -4.67 -46.78
C ALA A 217 20.30 -3.38 -46.38
N ALA A 218 19.14 -3.11 -47.00
CA ALA A 218 18.57 -1.77 -47.12
C ALA A 218 17.92 -1.33 -45.81
N GLY A 219 18.77 -0.83 -44.90
CA GLY A 219 18.38 -0.49 -43.54
C GLY A 219 18.01 -1.69 -42.67
N LEU A 220 18.30 -2.92 -43.12
CA LEU A 220 18.07 -4.11 -42.32
C LEU A 220 19.37 -4.40 -41.55
N THR A 221 19.45 -3.95 -40.29
CA THR A 221 20.53 -4.42 -39.41
C THR A 221 20.25 -5.90 -39.09
N GLY A 222 21.22 -6.78 -39.40
CA GLY A 222 21.12 -8.23 -39.23
C GLY A 222 20.79 -8.99 -40.53
N ASN A 223 21.00 -10.30 -40.51
CA ASN A 223 20.61 -11.24 -41.56
C ASN A 223 19.10 -11.43 -41.57
N VAL A 224 18.49 -11.50 -42.75
CA VAL A 224 17.08 -11.79 -42.89
C VAL A 224 16.88 -13.30 -42.70
N LEU A 225 16.04 -13.67 -41.74
CA LEU A 225 15.74 -15.07 -41.41
C LEU A 225 14.46 -15.56 -42.09
N TYR A 226 13.52 -14.64 -42.27
CA TYR A 226 12.23 -14.92 -42.89
C TYR A 226 11.68 -13.66 -43.52
N THR A 227 10.97 -13.81 -44.64
CA THR A 227 10.31 -12.70 -45.33
C THR A 227 8.97 -13.17 -45.90
N LEU A 228 7.96 -12.32 -45.80
CA LEU A 228 6.66 -12.47 -46.44
C LEU A 228 6.29 -11.13 -47.04
N ALA A 229 6.01 -11.11 -48.34
CA ALA A 229 5.43 -9.94 -48.99
C ALA A 229 4.00 -10.17 -49.46
N ASN A 230 3.17 -9.15 -49.27
CA ASN A 230 1.82 -9.09 -49.81
C ASN A 230 1.65 -7.87 -50.73
N ILE A 231 0.99 -8.07 -51.87
CA ILE A 231 0.62 -6.99 -52.78
C ILE A 231 -0.58 -6.25 -52.19
N ILE A 232 -0.42 -4.96 -51.91
CA ILE A 232 -1.51 -4.09 -51.43
C ILE A 232 -2.15 -3.35 -52.59
N HIS A 233 -1.35 -2.99 -53.59
CA HIS A 233 -1.83 -2.30 -54.77
C HIS A 233 -1.11 -2.82 -56.01
N ASN A 234 -1.89 -3.07 -57.07
CA ASN A 234 -1.40 -3.49 -58.36
C ASN A 234 -2.18 -2.78 -59.46
N ALA A 235 -1.57 -1.76 -60.05
CA ALA A 235 -2.16 -1.03 -61.16
C ALA A 235 -1.98 -1.73 -62.53
N SER A 236 -1.31 -2.90 -62.59
CA SER A 236 -0.83 -3.45 -63.86
C SER A 236 -1.90 -4.09 -64.76
N ASN A 237 -3.15 -4.15 -64.29
CA ASN A 237 -4.25 -4.96 -64.84
C ASN A 237 -3.90 -6.45 -65.03
N THR A 238 -2.76 -6.90 -64.53
CA THR A 238 -2.25 -8.26 -64.65
C THR A 238 -2.37 -8.96 -63.31
N SER A 239 -2.95 -10.16 -63.28
CA SER A 239 -3.07 -10.96 -62.06
C SER A 239 -1.70 -11.54 -61.68
N ILE A 240 -1.09 -10.96 -60.66
CA ILE A 240 0.25 -11.31 -60.17
C ILE A 240 0.23 -11.74 -58.70
N SER A 241 1.17 -12.60 -58.31
CA SER A 241 1.50 -12.96 -56.93
C SER A 241 2.94 -12.56 -56.60
N THR A 242 3.23 -12.39 -55.32
CA THR A 242 4.59 -12.17 -54.81
C THR A 242 5.21 -13.48 -54.35
N TRP A 243 6.48 -13.63 -54.66
CA TRP A 243 7.38 -14.61 -54.07
C TRP A 243 8.53 -13.85 -53.42
N THR A 244 8.83 -14.18 -52.16
CA THR A 244 9.94 -13.56 -51.45
C THR A 244 10.83 -14.60 -50.82
N GLU A 245 12.12 -14.35 -50.89
CA GLU A 245 13.16 -15.20 -50.31
C GLU A 245 14.15 -14.35 -49.53
N ALA A 246 14.64 -14.90 -48.43
CA ALA A 246 15.73 -14.31 -47.67
C ALA A 246 17.03 -14.92 -48.20
N ASP A 247 17.93 -14.09 -48.71
CA ASP A 247 19.25 -14.52 -49.17
C ASP A 247 20.32 -13.76 -48.39
N ALA A 248 20.84 -14.41 -47.35
CA ALA A 248 21.69 -13.80 -46.34
C ALA A 248 21.03 -12.56 -45.69
N ASN A 249 21.57 -11.36 -45.95
CA ASN A 249 21.10 -10.08 -45.43
C ASN A 249 20.19 -9.32 -46.40
N ASP A 250 19.80 -9.96 -47.51
CA ASP A 250 19.03 -9.35 -48.57
C ASP A 250 17.62 -9.97 -48.67
N ILE A 251 16.66 -9.18 -49.14
CA ILE A 251 15.31 -9.67 -49.47
C ILE A 251 15.18 -9.69 -50.98
N GLU A 252 14.96 -10.88 -51.54
CA GLU A 252 14.64 -11.04 -52.95
C GLU A 252 13.12 -11.06 -53.16
N ILE A 253 12.66 -10.31 -54.15
CA ILE A 253 11.25 -10.15 -54.50
C ILE A 253 11.08 -10.50 -55.97
N GLN A 254 10.19 -11.45 -56.24
CA GLN A 254 9.78 -11.84 -57.58
C GLN A 254 8.27 -11.72 -57.73
N LEU A 255 7.81 -11.17 -58.85
CA LEU A 255 6.40 -11.17 -59.23
C LEU A 255 6.16 -12.30 -60.22
N LYS A 256 5.11 -13.09 -60.00
CA LYS A 256 4.72 -14.20 -60.89
C LYS A 256 3.32 -14.00 -61.40
N LEU A 257 3.04 -14.40 -62.64
CA LEU A 257 1.66 -14.50 -63.11
C LEU A 257 0.94 -15.57 -62.31
N ILE A 258 -0.25 -15.26 -61.80
CA ILE A 258 -1.08 -16.24 -61.09
C ILE A 258 -1.45 -17.41 -62.01
N THR A 259 -1.69 -17.11 -63.30
CA THR A 259 -2.17 -18.11 -64.27
C THR A 259 -1.10 -19.14 -64.65
N THR A 260 0.17 -18.74 -64.78
CA THR A 260 1.23 -19.59 -65.32
C THR A 260 2.34 -19.89 -64.32
N GLY A 261 2.42 -19.15 -63.22
CA GLY A 261 3.54 -19.21 -62.27
C GLY A 261 4.86 -18.66 -62.81
N THR A 262 4.89 -18.14 -64.04
CA THR A 262 6.11 -17.59 -64.65
C THR A 262 6.45 -16.25 -64.04
N ALA A 263 7.73 -16.04 -63.76
CA ALA A 263 8.26 -14.74 -63.36
C ALA A 263 7.87 -13.65 -64.37
N GLN A 264 7.60 -12.45 -63.86
CA GLN A 264 7.24 -11.30 -64.67
C GLN A 264 8.31 -10.23 -64.56
N ASP A 265 8.57 -9.63 -65.73
CA ASP A 265 9.42 -8.47 -65.84
C ASP A 265 8.72 -7.26 -65.21
N MET A 266 9.21 -6.85 -64.05
CA MET A 266 8.66 -5.76 -63.26
C MET A 266 8.62 -4.45 -64.03
N THR A 267 9.55 -4.21 -64.98
CA THR A 267 9.58 -2.94 -65.74
C THR A 267 8.38 -2.81 -66.66
N VAL A 268 7.87 -3.93 -67.19
CA VAL A 268 6.67 -3.95 -68.04
C VAL A 268 5.40 -3.78 -67.20
N LEU A 269 5.37 -4.35 -66.00
CA LEU A 269 4.20 -4.27 -65.12
C LEU A 269 3.94 -2.83 -64.64
N VAL A 270 5.00 -2.07 -64.37
CA VAL A 270 4.86 -0.71 -63.82
C VAL A 270 4.60 0.40 -64.87
N ASP A 271 4.64 0.08 -66.16
CA ASP A 271 4.25 1.02 -67.23
C ASP A 271 2.77 1.44 -67.13
N THR A 272 1.95 0.63 -66.46
CA THR A 272 0.52 0.86 -66.27
C THR A 272 0.17 1.41 -64.88
N GLY A 273 1.15 1.58 -63.99
CA GLY A 273 1.03 2.24 -62.70
C GLY A 273 1.95 1.64 -61.64
N ILE A 274 1.68 1.92 -60.35
CA ILE A 274 2.55 1.45 -59.26
C ILE A 274 2.17 0.05 -58.77
N ILE A 275 3.15 -0.65 -58.21
CA ILE A 275 2.97 -1.84 -57.38
C ILE A 275 3.43 -1.49 -55.97
N LEU A 276 2.59 -1.75 -54.98
CA LEU A 276 2.90 -1.53 -53.56
C LEU A 276 2.90 -2.86 -52.83
N LEU A 277 3.99 -3.18 -52.15
CA LEU A 277 4.12 -4.38 -51.32
C LEU A 277 4.29 -4.00 -49.85
N ASP A 278 3.63 -4.75 -48.96
CA ASP A 278 4.00 -4.84 -47.55
C ASP A 278 4.97 -5.99 -47.38
N ILE A 279 6.04 -5.80 -46.62
CA ILE A 279 7.04 -6.83 -46.33
C ILE A 279 7.13 -6.97 -44.81
N LEU A 280 6.77 -8.15 -44.32
CA LEU A 280 7.02 -8.60 -42.95
C LEU A 280 8.26 -9.48 -42.95
N TYR A 281 9.25 -9.18 -42.14
CA TYR A 281 10.47 -9.96 -42.06
C TYR A 281 11.04 -10.03 -40.64
N ILE A 282 11.91 -11.00 -40.41
CA ILE A 282 12.61 -11.19 -39.14
C ILE A 282 14.10 -11.07 -39.41
N THR A 283 14.82 -10.25 -38.66
CA THR A 283 16.29 -10.24 -38.70
C THR A 283 16.89 -10.86 -37.44
N ASP A 284 18.12 -11.36 -37.51
CA ASP A 284 18.96 -11.53 -36.33
C ASP A 284 19.61 -10.19 -35.90
N ALA A 285 20.40 -10.22 -34.82
CA ALA A 285 21.16 -9.06 -34.33
C ALA A 285 22.50 -8.90 -35.06
#